data_AF-A0A7C3RFT0-F1
#
_entry.id   AF-A0A7C3RFT0-F1
#
_cell.length_a   1.000
_cell.length_b   1.000
_cell.length_c   1.000
_cell.angle_alpha   90.00
_cell.angle_beta   90.00
_cell.angle_gamma   90.00
#
_symmetry.space_group_name_H-M   'P 1'
#
loop_
_entity.id
_entity.type
_entity.pdbx_description
1 polymer ?
#
loop_
_entity_poly.entity_id
_entity_poly.type
_entity_poly.pdbx_seq_one_letter_code
_entity_poly.pdbx_strand_id
1 'polypeptide(L)'
;MNAELCKKALEKVGNPNILINLVARRVRQLNSGAGPLSRPLISNGHNLEPVDIALREIIEGKLGWEQPEPIELIQPVPKKRKRR
;
A
#
# COMPACT_ATOMS: atom_id res chain seq x y z
N MET A 1 8.62 13.98 -2.66
CA MET A 1 7.62 13.33 -1.75
C MET A 1 6.93 14.34 -0.85
N ASN A 2 5.64 14.56 -1.05
CA ASN A 2 4.86 15.57 -0.33
C ASN A 2 4.23 15.02 0.98
N ALA A 3 4.60 15.61 2.13
CA ALA A 3 4.16 15.16 3.45
C ALA A 3 2.63 15.27 3.66
N GLU A 4 1.98 16.23 3.03
CA GLU A 4 0.53 16.44 3.17
C GLU A 4 -0.28 15.38 2.42
N LEU A 5 0.24 14.86 1.30
CA LEU A 5 -0.38 13.73 0.59
C LEU A 5 -0.26 12.44 1.42
N CYS A 6 0.85 12.24 2.11
CA CYS A 6 1.02 11.08 2.99
C CYS A 6 0.00 11.06 4.13
N LYS A 7 -0.24 12.20 4.80
CA LYS A 7 -1.24 12.29 5.88
C LYS A 7 -2.64 11.94 5.37
N LYS A 8 -3.06 12.55 4.26
CA LYS A 8 -4.39 12.30 3.67
C LYS A 8 -4.56 10.85 3.20
N ALA A 9 -3.52 10.26 2.62
CA ALA A 9 -3.54 8.86 2.24
C ALA A 9 -3.60 7.93 3.47
N LEU A 10 -2.91 8.29 4.55
CA LEU A 10 -2.94 7.54 5.80
C LEU A 10 -4.33 7.58 6.47
N GLU A 11 -5.00 8.72 6.45
CA GLU A 11 -6.39 8.86 6.93
C GLU A 11 -7.36 7.96 6.15
N LYS A 12 -7.13 7.78 4.84
CA LYS A 12 -7.92 6.89 3.98
C LYS A 12 -7.65 5.40 4.23
N VAL A 13 -6.39 5.01 4.40
CA VAL A 13 -5.99 3.60 4.54
C VAL A 13 -6.09 3.10 6.00
N GLY A 14 -5.93 4.00 6.97
CA GLY A 14 -5.95 3.73 8.41
C GLY A 14 -4.71 3.02 8.96
N ASN A 15 -4.04 2.20 8.15
CA ASN A 15 -2.86 1.44 8.56
C ASN A 15 -1.59 1.89 7.80
N PRO A 16 -0.54 2.37 8.50
CA PRO A 16 0.68 2.85 7.86
C PRO A 16 1.45 1.76 7.11
N ASN A 17 1.43 0.51 7.60
CA ASN A 17 2.13 -0.60 6.95
C ASN A 17 1.49 -0.95 5.61
N ILE A 18 0.16 -0.92 5.55
CA ILE A 18 -0.60 -1.14 4.32
C ILE A 18 -0.31 0.00 3.33
N LEU A 19 -0.32 1.25 3.80
CA LEU A 19 -0.03 2.42 2.97
C LEU A 19 1.35 2.31 2.31
N ILE A 20 2.39 1.99 3.09
CA ILE A 20 3.77 1.84 2.58
C ILE A 20 3.81 0.76 1.48
N ASN A 21 3.18 -0.39 1.73
CA ASN A 21 3.15 -1.49 0.76
C ASN A 21 2.41 -1.11 -0.52
N LEU A 22 1.28 -0.38 -0.41
CA LEU A 22 0.51 0.10 -1.55
C LEU A 22 1.31 1.07 -2.40
N VAL A 23 1.91 2.09 -1.76
CA VAL A 23 2.72 3.09 -2.46
C VAL A 23 3.92 2.42 -3.14
N ALA A 24 4.66 1.55 -2.43
CA ALA A 24 5.82 0.87 -2.99
C ALA A 24 5.45 -0.05 -4.18
N ARG A 25 4.32 -0.77 -4.09
CA ARG A 25 3.82 -1.59 -5.19
C ARG A 25 3.42 -0.73 -6.38
N ARG A 26 2.69 0.36 -6.14
CA ARG A 26 2.18 1.22 -7.21
C ARG A 26 3.29 1.99 -7.92
N VAL A 27 4.27 2.51 -7.18
CA VAL A 27 5.45 3.17 -7.75
C VAL A 27 6.23 2.22 -8.67
N ARG A 28 6.39 0.95 -8.29
CA ARG A 28 7.02 -0.05 -9.17
C ARG A 28 6.24 -0.29 -10.46
N GLN A 29 4.91 -0.28 -10.40
CA GLN A 29 4.06 -0.39 -11.59
C GLN A 29 4.20 0.83 -12.50
N LEU A 30 4.19 2.04 -11.94
CA LEU A 30 4.39 3.27 -12.72
C LEU A 30 5.77 3.30 -13.40
N ASN A 31 6.80 2.79 -12.70
CA ASN A 31 8.16 2.72 -13.23
C ASN A 31 8.44 1.53 -14.16
N SER A 32 7.50 0.60 -14.36
CA SER A 32 7.74 -0.60 -15.19
C SER A 32 7.83 -0.32 -16.70
N GLY A 33 7.69 0.94 -17.11
CA GLY A 33 7.97 1.43 -18.47
C GLY A 33 6.93 1.07 -19.53
N ALA A 34 6.28 -0.10 -19.44
CA ALA A 34 5.31 -0.56 -20.43
C ALA A 34 4.08 -1.24 -19.79
N GLY A 35 2.93 -1.08 -20.46
CA GLY A 35 1.67 -1.73 -20.11
C GLY A 35 0.58 -0.80 -19.55
N PRO A 36 -0.65 -1.30 -19.37
CA PRO A 36 -1.74 -0.53 -18.78
C PRO A 36 -1.45 -0.12 -17.33
N LEU A 37 -0.62 -0.89 -16.62
CA LEU A 37 -0.24 -0.65 -15.23
C LEU A 37 0.75 0.50 -15.06
N SER A 38 1.54 0.86 -16.07
CA SER A 38 2.46 2.00 -15.98
C SER A 38 1.77 3.35 -16.17
N ARG A 39 0.51 3.33 -16.60
CA ARG A 39 -0.29 4.54 -16.80
C ARG A 39 -0.88 5.03 -15.47
N PRO A 40 -0.75 6.32 -15.16
CA PRO A 40 -1.49 6.93 -14.06
C PRO A 40 -3.00 6.79 -14.27
N LEU A 41 -3.73 6.53 -13.20
CA LEU A 41 -5.21 6.50 -13.18
C LEU A 41 -5.81 7.92 -13.00
N ILE A 42 -4.95 8.93 -12.84
CA ILE A 42 -5.30 10.34 -12.70
C ILE A 42 -5.00 11.12 -13.98
N SER A 43 -5.85 12.08 -14.32
CA SER A 43 -5.76 12.83 -15.58
C SER A 43 -4.52 13.73 -15.68
N ASN A 44 -3.94 14.16 -14.55
CA ASN A 44 -2.81 15.11 -14.50
C ASN A 44 -1.52 14.47 -13.95
N GLY A 45 -1.29 13.18 -14.21
CA GLY A 45 -0.14 12.45 -13.68
C GLY A 45 1.20 12.70 -14.37
N HIS A 46 1.21 13.25 -15.59
CA HIS A 46 2.39 13.26 -16.46
C HIS A 46 3.61 14.04 -15.93
N ASN A 47 3.41 15.05 -15.07
CA ASN A 47 4.49 15.89 -14.52
C ASN A 47 4.77 15.62 -13.03
N LEU A 48 4.16 14.59 -12.45
CA LEU A 48 4.29 14.29 -11.02
C LEU A 48 5.30 13.18 -10.80
N GLU A 49 5.91 13.19 -9.62
CA GLU A 49 6.70 12.04 -9.18
C GLU A 49 5.80 10.79 -9.07
N PRO A 50 6.28 9.59 -9.44
CA PRO A 50 5.51 8.34 -9.33
C PRO A 50 4.92 8.12 -7.92
N VAL A 51 5.63 8.59 -6.90
CA VAL A 51 5.17 8.55 -5.50
C VAL A 51 3.95 9.44 -5.29
N ASP A 52 3.98 10.67 -5.79
CA ASP A 52 2.87 11.61 -5.65
C ASP A 52 1.65 11.17 -6.48
N ILE A 53 1.87 10.52 -7.63
CA ILE A 53 0.82 9.87 -8.42
C ILE A 53 0.15 8.76 -7.60
N ALA A 54 0.94 7.84 -7.02
CA ALA A 54 0.42 6.74 -6.22
C ALA A 54 -0.39 7.24 -5.01
N LEU A 55 0.11 8.26 -4.32
CA LEU A 55 -0.61 8.87 -3.18
C LEU A 55 -1.93 9.50 -3.62
N ARG A 56 -1.96 10.21 -4.75
CA ARG A 56 -3.21 10.78 -5.29
C ARG A 56 -4.22 9.72 -5.70
N GLU A 57 -3.79 8.64 -6.33
CA GLU A 57 -4.67 7.53 -6.71
C GLU A 57 -5.32 6.87 -5.49
N ILE A 58 -4.59 6.76 -4.37
CA ILE A 58 -5.13 6.27 -3.09
C ILE A 58 -6.15 7.26 -2.52
N ILE A 59 -5.84 8.56 -2.50
CA ILE A 59 -6.74 9.61 -2.00
C ILE A 59 -8.04 9.67 -2.81
N GLU A 60 -7.94 9.59 -4.14
CA GLU A 60 -9.09 9.56 -5.06
C GLU A 60 -9.85 8.22 -5.05
N GLY A 61 -9.34 7.19 -4.36
CA GLY A 61 -9.97 5.87 -4.29
C GLY A 61 -9.92 5.07 -5.59
N LYS A 62 -8.98 5.39 -6.48
CA LYS A 62 -8.79 4.69 -7.77
C LYS A 62 -7.98 3.42 -7.63
N LEU A 63 -7.24 3.27 -6.53
CA LEU A 63 -6.49 2.06 -6.21
C LEU A 63 -7.28 1.25 -5.17
N GLY A 64 -7.65 0.02 -5.51
CA GLY A 64 -8.24 -0.92 -4.55
C GLY A 64 -7.17 -1.61 -3.71
N TRP A 65 -7.45 -1.79 -2.42
CA TRP A 65 -6.63 -2.59 -1.51
C TRP A 65 -7.51 -3.42 -0.58
N GLU A 66 -6.97 -4.53 -0.12
CA GLU A 66 -7.61 -5.41 0.84
C GLU A 66 -6.96 -5.20 2.20
N GLN A 67 -7.78 -5.07 3.24
CA GLN A 67 -7.28 -5.09 4.62
C GLN A 67 -7.20 -6.55 5.05
N PRO A 68 -6.02 -7.06 5.43
CA PRO A 68 -5.93 -8.42 5.94
C PRO A 68 -6.77 -8.53 7.22
N GLU A 69 -7.55 -9.61 7.31
CA GLU A 69 -8.23 -10.01 8.54
C GLU A 69 -7.20 -10.07 9.69
N PRO A 70 -7.53 -9.56 10.90
CA PRO A 70 -6.65 -9.67 12.04
C PRO A 70 -6.38 -11.14 12.36
N ILE A 71 -5.21 -11.64 11.97
CA ILE A 71 -4.79 -12.98 12.34
C ILE A 71 -4.42 -12.92 13.83
N GLU A 72 -5.26 -13.48 14.68
CA GLU A 72 -4.92 -13.67 16.09
C GLU A 72 -3.65 -14.51 16.16
N LEU A 73 -2.58 -13.93 16.70
CA LEU A 73 -1.32 -14.63 16.93
C LEU A 73 -1.54 -15.70 17.99
N ILE A 74 -1.90 -16.91 17.56
CA ILE A 74 -1.98 -18.08 18.44
C ILE A 74 -0.56 -18.37 18.90
N GLN A 75 -0.27 -18.05 20.16
CA GLN A 75 1.00 -18.42 20.76
C GLN A 75 1.07 -19.95 20.81
N PRO A 76 2.12 -20.58 20.24
CA PRO A 76 2.22 -22.04 20.28
C PRO A 76 2.36 -22.48 21.75
N VAL A 77 1.37 -23.23 22.25
CA VAL A 77 1.40 -23.79 23.60
C VAL A 77 2.63 -24.70 23.73
N PRO A 78 3.47 -24.54 24.75
CA PRO A 78 4.67 -25.36 24.91
C PRO A 78 4.26 -26.83 25.07
N LYS A 79 4.61 -27.67 24.09
CA LYS A 79 4.40 -29.12 24.15
C LYS A 79 5.23 -29.68 25.31
N LYS A 80 4.57 -30.10 26.40
CA LYS A 80 5.22 -30.84 27.49
C LYS A 80 5.82 -32.13 26.91
N ARG A 81 7.14 -32.19 26.80
CA ARG A 81 7.87 -33.43 26.47
C ARG A 81 7.63 -34.42 27.62
N LYS A 82 6.88 -35.50 27.36
CA LYS A 82 6.80 -36.66 28.27
C LYS A 82 8.21 -37.27 28.35
N ARG A 83 8.84 -37.20 29.52
CA ARG A 83 10.04 -38.01 29.81
C ARG A 83 9.56 -39.45 30.01
N ARG A 84 10.08 -40.37 29.19
CA ARG A 84 9.99 -41.83 29.41
C ARG A 84 11.07 -42.24 30.39
#